data_AF-A0A7V1LEV9-F1
#
_entry.id   AF-A0A7V1LEV9-F1
#
_cell.length_a   1.000
_cell.length_b   1.000
_cell.length_c   1.000
_cell.angle_alpha   90.00
_cell.angle_beta   90.00
_cell.angle_gamma   90.00
#
_symmetry.space_group_name_H-M   'P 1'
#
loop_
_entity.id
_entity.type
_entity.pdbx_description
1 polymer ?
#
loop_
_entity_poly.entity_id
_entity_poly.type
_entity_poly.pdbx_seq_one_letter_code
_entity_poly.pdbx_strand_id
1 'polypeptide(L)'
;MDLRYRNQAALLIRILPEIAREKYFALHGGTAINLFYHNMPRLSVDIDLTTVPFGNRKTDLALIRSKLLSIGERLRENIPDIRVKAPVEIDDELKLYCSIPEAIVKVEVNTINRGINGVPVLRPLCHKAQEIFDSFCEIQVVPDAQLFGGKIVAALDRQHPRDLFDIKKLGGIRKKRKVSSILSELLDKT
;
A
#
# COMPACT_ATOMS: atom_id res chain seq x y z
N MET A 1 0.83 18.30 -13.49
CA MET A 1 0.49 17.51 -12.28
C MET A 1 -0.07 18.50 -11.27
N ASP A 2 -1.29 18.29 -10.79
CA ASP A 2 -1.93 19.18 -9.84
C ASP A 2 -1.10 19.24 -8.53
N LEU A 3 -0.79 20.46 -8.11
CA LEU A 3 0.11 20.77 -6.99
C LEU A 3 -0.38 20.14 -5.68
N ARG A 4 -1.70 20.08 -5.48
CA ARG A 4 -2.30 19.48 -4.29
C ARG A 4 -1.94 17.99 -4.17
N TYR A 5 -2.11 17.23 -5.26
CA TYR A 5 -1.78 15.81 -5.25
C TYR A 5 -0.28 15.56 -5.18
N ARG A 6 0.54 16.45 -5.74
CA ARG A 6 2.00 16.38 -5.60
C ARG A 6 2.43 16.56 -4.14
N ASN A 7 1.88 17.55 -3.44
CA ASN A 7 2.17 17.79 -2.02
C ASN A 7 1.72 16.61 -1.16
N GLN A 8 0.55 16.03 -1.47
CA GLN A 8 0.06 14.84 -0.79
C GLN A 8 0.95 13.61 -1.01
N ALA A 9 1.41 13.38 -2.24
CA ALA A 9 2.36 12.31 -2.53
C ALA A 9 3.72 12.53 -1.84
N ALA A 10 4.19 13.78 -1.76
CA ALA A 10 5.43 14.12 -1.05
C ALA A 10 5.31 13.82 0.45
N LEU A 11 4.20 14.22 1.10
CA LEU A 11 3.94 13.88 2.50
C LEU A 11 3.84 12.36 2.69
N LEU A 12 3.16 11.65 1.79
CA LEU A 12 3.02 10.19 1.84
C LEU A 12 4.40 9.52 1.86
N ILE A 13 5.31 9.94 0.96
CA ILE A 13 6.67 9.38 0.88
C ILE A 13 7.47 9.66 2.16
N ARG A 14 7.29 10.83 2.79
CA ARG A 14 7.91 11.15 4.09
C ARG A 14 7.35 10.29 5.25
N ILE A 15 6.10 9.85 5.16
CA ILE A 15 5.44 9.01 6.18
C ILE A 15 5.91 7.54 6.08
N LEU A 16 6.14 7.03 4.88
CA LEU A 16 6.43 5.60 4.64
C LEU A 16 7.61 5.04 5.47
N PRO A 17 8.75 5.73 5.66
CA PRO A 17 9.84 5.24 6.52
C PRO A 17 9.40 4.92 7.95
N GLU A 18 8.53 5.75 8.55
CA GLU A 18 8.07 5.53 9.92
C GLU A 18 7.09 4.37 10.03
N ILE A 19 6.32 4.11 8.97
CA ILE A 19 5.48 2.91 8.86
C ILE A 19 6.35 1.66 8.68
N ALA A 20 7.40 1.73 7.86
CA ALA A 20 8.26 0.59 7.52
C ALA A 20 9.02 0.01 8.72
N ARG A 21 9.16 0.77 9.81
CA ARG A 21 9.67 0.31 11.12
C ARG A 21 8.73 -0.72 11.77
N GLU A 22 7.42 -0.67 11.50
CA GLU A 22 6.45 -1.64 12.01
C GLU A 22 6.30 -2.85 11.07
N LYS A 23 7.05 -3.91 11.35
CA LYS A 23 6.92 -5.19 10.62
C LYS A 23 5.58 -5.90 10.82
N TYR A 24 4.69 -5.33 11.64
CA TYR A 24 3.31 -5.79 11.82
C TYR A 24 2.42 -5.47 10.60
N PHE A 25 2.80 -4.50 9.77
CA PHE A 25 1.99 -4.03 8.64
C PHE A 25 2.69 -4.22 7.31
N ALA A 26 1.98 -4.74 6.32
CA ALA A 26 2.42 -4.75 4.93
C ALA A 26 1.62 -3.74 4.11
N LEU A 27 2.31 -2.97 3.27
CA LEU A 27 1.70 -2.05 2.32
C LEU A 27 0.92 -2.85 1.27
N HIS A 28 -0.23 -2.33 0.85
CA HIS A 28 -0.97 -2.86 -0.29
C HIS A 28 -1.59 -1.73 -1.14
N GLY A 29 -2.61 -2.08 -1.91
CA GLY A 29 -3.39 -1.11 -2.68
C GLY A 29 -2.63 -0.43 -3.82
N GLY A 30 -3.15 0.73 -4.22
CA GLY A 30 -2.60 1.49 -5.36
C GLY A 30 -1.24 2.13 -5.06
N THR A 31 -0.92 2.37 -3.80
CA THR A 31 0.37 2.95 -3.38
C THR A 31 1.48 1.93 -3.50
N ALA A 32 1.28 0.69 -3.01
CA ALA A 32 2.20 -0.42 -3.28
C ALA A 32 2.45 -0.59 -4.79
N ILE A 33 1.39 -0.65 -5.59
CA ILE A 33 1.51 -0.87 -7.04
C ILE A 33 2.29 0.27 -7.70
N ASN A 34 1.95 1.53 -7.45
CA ASN A 34 2.55 2.64 -8.19
C ASN A 34 3.94 3.04 -7.72
N LEU A 35 4.24 2.89 -6.44
CA LEU A 35 5.51 3.37 -5.88
C LEU A 35 6.55 2.27 -5.74
N PHE A 36 6.15 0.99 -5.68
CA PHE A 36 7.06 -0.13 -5.39
C PHE A 36 7.07 -1.25 -6.46
N TYR A 37 6.09 -1.28 -7.36
CA TYR A 37 6.04 -2.26 -8.47
C TYR A 37 6.15 -1.62 -9.84
N HIS A 38 5.46 -0.52 -10.04
CA HIS A 38 5.51 0.27 -11.25
C HIS A 38 6.41 1.47 -11.02
N ASN A 39 7.03 1.97 -12.10
CA ASN A 39 7.90 3.13 -12.03
C ASN A 39 7.08 4.43 -12.01
N MET A 40 6.19 4.57 -11.02
CA MET A 40 5.26 5.69 -10.80
C MET A 40 4.56 6.21 -12.08
N PRO A 41 3.68 5.40 -12.69
CA PRO A 41 2.92 5.79 -13.87
C PRO A 41 1.80 6.80 -13.55
N ARG A 42 1.37 6.87 -12.28
CA ARG A 42 0.46 7.86 -11.72
C ARG A 42 0.81 8.13 -10.26
N LEU A 43 0.29 9.21 -9.68
CA LEU A 43 0.37 9.44 -8.23
C LEU A 43 -0.56 8.50 -7.47
N SER A 44 -0.17 8.20 -6.24
CA SER A 44 -1.02 7.62 -5.19
C SER A 44 -0.90 8.48 -3.94
N VAL A 45 -1.98 8.55 -3.15
CA VAL A 45 -2.15 9.60 -2.14
C VAL A 45 -2.72 9.12 -0.79
N ASP A 46 -3.04 7.83 -0.71
CA ASP A 46 -3.49 7.14 0.51
C ASP A 46 -2.52 5.99 0.82
N ILE A 47 -2.38 5.60 2.08
CA ILE A 47 -1.55 4.46 2.49
C ILE A 47 -2.45 3.36 3.00
N ASP A 48 -2.59 2.29 2.21
CA ASP A 48 -3.36 1.12 2.61
C ASP A 48 -2.44 0.05 3.22
N LEU A 49 -2.78 -0.43 4.43
CA LEU A 49 -2.01 -1.43 5.18
C LEU A 49 -2.85 -2.68 5.51
N THR A 50 -2.17 -3.83 5.54
CA THR A 50 -2.72 -5.12 5.96
C THR A 50 -1.88 -5.64 7.11
N THR A 51 -2.51 -6.24 8.12
CA THR A 51 -1.77 -6.91 9.19
C THR A 51 -1.08 -8.17 8.66
N VAL A 52 0.20 -8.33 8.98
CA VAL A 52 0.98 -9.50 8.61
C VAL A 52 0.54 -10.75 9.39
N PRO A 53 0.52 -10.74 10.73
CA PRO A 53 -0.02 -11.88 11.46
C PRO A 53 -1.54 -11.94 11.32
N PHE A 54 -2.05 -13.17 11.31
CA PHE A 54 -3.47 -13.46 11.46
C PHE A 54 -3.70 -14.03 12.85
N GLY A 55 -4.34 -13.25 13.73
CA GLY A 55 -4.56 -13.61 15.12
C GLY A 55 -6.02 -13.48 15.54
N ASN A 56 -6.22 -13.42 16.85
CA ASN A 56 -7.54 -13.17 17.43
C ASN A 56 -7.97 -11.73 17.10
N ARG A 57 -9.18 -11.55 16.55
CA ARG A 57 -9.71 -10.23 16.16
C ARG A 57 -9.56 -9.18 17.27
N LYS A 58 -9.98 -9.47 18.50
CA LYS A 58 -9.96 -8.48 19.59
C LYS A 58 -8.53 -8.04 19.91
N THR A 59 -7.62 -9.00 19.99
CA THR A 59 -6.19 -8.74 20.24
C THR A 59 -5.56 -7.99 19.08
N ASP A 60 -5.83 -8.40 17.84
CA ASP A 60 -5.30 -7.76 16.64
C ASP A 60 -5.74 -6.31 16.54
N LEU A 61 -7.01 -5.98 16.83
CA LEU A 61 -7.51 -4.61 16.79
C LEU A 61 -6.83 -3.72 17.83
N ALA A 62 -6.62 -4.24 19.05
CA ALA A 62 -5.88 -3.53 20.09
C ALA A 62 -4.42 -3.28 19.66
N LEU A 63 -3.77 -4.27 19.05
CA LEU A 63 -2.42 -4.15 18.51
C LEU A 63 -2.36 -3.15 17.36
N ILE A 64 -3.27 -3.22 16.38
CA ILE A 64 -3.33 -2.26 15.26
C ILE A 64 -3.41 -0.84 15.80
N ARG A 65 -4.31 -0.58 16.75
CA ARG A 65 -4.47 0.75 17.36
C ARG A 65 -3.20 1.21 18.08
N SER A 66 -2.59 0.34 18.89
CA SER A 66 -1.32 0.63 19.57
C SER A 66 -0.18 0.94 18.60
N LYS A 67 -0.09 0.18 17.50
CA LYS A 67 0.92 0.37 16.45
C LYS A 67 0.70 1.66 15.66
N LEU A 68 -0.55 2.01 15.33
CA LEU A 68 -0.87 3.29 14.70
C LEU A 68 -0.57 4.49 15.61
N LEU A 69 -0.79 4.37 16.92
CA LEU A 69 -0.39 5.39 17.90
C LEU A 69 1.13 5.56 17.90
N SER A 70 1.90 4.47 17.96
CA SER A 70 3.36 4.51 17.94
C SER A 70 3.92 5.12 16.64
N ILE A 71 3.32 4.79 15.48
CA ILE A 71 3.61 5.45 14.21
C ILE A 71 3.32 6.95 14.34
N GLY A 72 2.16 7.32 14.88
CA GLY A 72 1.77 8.71 15.07
C GLY A 72 2.75 9.53 15.92
N GLU A 73 3.25 8.97 17.01
CA GLU A 73 4.29 9.62 17.84
C GLU A 73 5.57 9.87 17.03
N ARG A 74 6.10 8.83 16.37
CA ARG A 74 7.31 8.98 15.56
C ARG A 74 7.15 9.97 14.41
N LEU A 75 5.97 10.02 13.80
CA LEU A 75 5.69 11.01 12.77
C LEU A 75 5.79 12.44 13.32
N ARG A 76 5.24 12.71 14.51
CA ARG A 76 5.34 14.02 15.17
C ARG A 76 6.78 14.40 15.53
N GLU A 77 7.59 13.42 15.88
CA GLU A 77 9.02 13.63 16.18
C GLU A 77 9.85 13.93 14.92
N ASN A 78 9.54 13.29 13.80
CA ASN A 78 10.43 13.27 12.62
C ASN A 78 9.95 14.12 11.44
N ILE A 79 8.70 14.57 11.42
CA ILE A 79 8.13 15.35 10.32
C ILE A 79 7.71 16.73 10.83
N PRO A 80 8.44 17.81 10.46
CA PRO A 80 8.07 19.17 10.83
C PRO A 80 6.63 19.52 10.43
N ASP A 81 5.95 20.26 11.32
CA ASP A 81 4.59 20.77 11.17
C ASP A 81 3.49 19.71 10.97
N ILE A 82 3.81 18.42 11.14
CA ILE A 82 2.80 17.39 11.02
C ILE A 82 1.85 17.40 12.20
N ARG A 83 0.55 17.33 11.89
CA ARG A 83 -0.53 17.05 12.83
C ARG A 83 -1.04 15.65 12.56
N VAL A 84 -0.98 14.82 13.59
CA VAL A 84 -1.48 13.44 13.56
C VAL A 84 -2.64 13.29 14.53
N LYS A 85 -3.84 13.02 14.00
CA LYS A 85 -5.02 12.73 14.81
C LYS A 85 -4.95 11.30 15.37
N ALA A 86 -5.54 11.08 16.54
CA ALA A 86 -5.66 9.73 17.11
C ALA A 86 -6.37 8.78 16.12
N PRO A 87 -6.02 7.48 16.10
CA PRO A 87 -6.67 6.52 15.23
C PRO A 87 -8.17 6.44 15.49
N VAL A 88 -8.97 6.45 14.43
CA VAL A 88 -10.44 6.31 14.48
C VAL A 88 -10.88 5.10 13.68
N GLU A 89 -11.93 4.42 14.14
CA GLU A 89 -12.52 3.28 13.44
C GLU A 89 -13.70 3.77 12.59
N ILE A 90 -13.60 3.63 11.27
CA ILE A 90 -14.59 4.09 10.28
C ILE A 90 -14.64 3.06 9.15
N ASP A 91 -15.84 2.65 8.75
CA ASP A 91 -16.06 1.73 7.61
C ASP A 91 -15.19 0.47 7.66
N ASP A 92 -15.14 -0.19 8.82
CA ASP A 92 -14.31 -1.39 9.05
C ASP A 92 -12.79 -1.18 8.86
N GLU A 93 -12.32 0.05 9.00
CA GLU A 93 -10.90 0.41 8.93
C GLU A 93 -10.48 1.23 10.16
N LEU A 94 -9.26 0.99 10.64
CA LEU A 94 -8.60 1.90 11.58
C LEU A 94 -7.77 2.91 10.80
N LYS A 95 -8.14 4.19 10.92
CA LYS A 95 -7.60 5.29 10.13
C LYS A 95 -6.77 6.23 10.99
N LEU A 96 -5.54 6.51 10.56
CA LEU A 96 -4.68 7.57 11.09
C LEU A 96 -4.65 8.72 10.06
N TYR A 97 -5.01 9.92 10.50
CA TYR A 97 -4.98 11.11 9.65
C TYR A 97 -3.74 11.94 9.96
N CYS A 98 -2.87 12.07 8.95
CA CYS A 98 -1.62 12.80 9.02
C CYS A 98 -1.69 14.01 8.09
N SER A 99 -1.49 15.22 8.60
CA SER A 99 -1.63 16.44 7.81
C SER A 99 -0.55 17.47 8.09
N ILE A 100 -0.14 18.16 7.04
CA ILE A 100 0.60 19.44 7.08
C ILE A 100 -0.32 20.51 6.44
N PRO A 101 0.01 21.81 6.47
CA PRO A 101 -0.87 22.85 5.93
C PRO A 101 -1.37 22.60 4.50
N GLU A 102 -0.52 22.06 3.63
CA GLU A 102 -0.75 21.89 2.20
C GLU A 102 -1.18 20.47 1.78
N ALA A 103 -1.22 19.50 2.70
CA ALA A 103 -1.48 18.10 2.38
C ALA A 103 -2.06 17.28 3.54
N ILE A 104 -2.88 16.28 3.20
CA ILE A 104 -3.44 15.31 4.16
C ILE A 104 -3.25 13.92 3.58
N VAL A 105 -2.63 13.02 4.33
CA VAL A 105 -2.48 11.60 3.99
C VAL A 105 -3.27 10.77 5.00
N LYS A 106 -4.02 9.80 4.48
CA LYS A 106 -4.71 8.80 5.29
C LYS A 106 -3.88 7.53 5.32
N VAL A 107 -3.65 6.99 6.51
CA VAL A 107 -3.12 5.64 6.71
C VAL A 107 -4.27 4.77 7.17
N GLU A 108 -4.65 3.80 6.35
CA GLU A 108 -5.85 2.97 6.54
C GLU A 108 -5.41 1.52 6.76
N VAL A 109 -5.81 0.93 7.89
CA VAL A 109 -5.57 -0.48 8.18
C VAL A 109 -6.90 -1.22 8.12
N ASN A 110 -7.01 -2.19 7.22
CA ASN A 110 -8.22 -2.98 7.09
C ASN A 110 -8.43 -3.87 8.33
N THR A 111 -9.61 -3.80 8.96
CA THR A 111 -9.91 -4.55 10.18
C THR A 111 -10.65 -5.86 9.93
N ILE A 112 -11.16 -6.12 8.72
CA ILE A 112 -11.87 -7.34 8.34
C ILE A 112 -10.93 -8.30 7.61
N ASN A 113 -10.40 -7.86 6.47
CA ASN A 113 -9.49 -8.61 5.60
C ASN A 113 -8.06 -8.53 6.16
N ARG A 114 -7.86 -9.23 7.29
CA ARG A 114 -6.59 -9.34 8.01
C ARG A 114 -5.78 -10.52 7.52
N GLY A 115 -4.46 -10.43 7.69
CA GLY A 115 -3.53 -11.51 7.32
C GLY A 115 -3.08 -11.43 5.86
N ILE A 116 -2.02 -12.17 5.59
CA ILE A 116 -1.38 -12.24 4.27
C ILE A 116 -1.30 -13.68 3.77
N ASN A 117 -1.39 -13.85 2.45
CA ASN A 117 -1.31 -15.14 1.78
C ASN A 117 0.11 -15.40 1.28
N GLY A 118 1.05 -15.55 2.20
CA GLY A 118 2.48 -15.77 1.90
C GLY A 118 3.40 -14.91 2.77
N VAL A 119 4.60 -14.63 2.29
CA VAL A 119 5.59 -13.81 2.98
C VAL A 119 5.59 -12.39 2.40
N PRO A 120 5.57 -11.32 3.22
CA PRO A 120 5.71 -9.96 2.71
C PRO A 120 7.02 -9.80 1.95
N VAL A 121 7.00 -9.03 0.88
CA VAL A 121 8.19 -8.76 0.07
C VAL A 121 8.69 -7.36 0.39
N LEU A 122 9.90 -7.26 0.93
CA LEU A 122 10.57 -5.97 1.11
C LEU A 122 10.89 -5.38 -0.27
N ARG A 123 10.43 -4.16 -0.54
CA ARG A 123 10.65 -3.49 -1.82
C ARG A 123 11.13 -2.06 -1.61
N PRO A 124 12.12 -1.61 -2.38
CA PRO A 124 12.51 -0.20 -2.40
C PRO A 124 11.52 0.63 -3.21
N LEU A 125 11.45 1.92 -2.90
CA LEU A 125 10.76 2.92 -3.71
C LEU A 125 11.27 2.86 -5.17
N CYS A 126 10.42 3.04 -6.17
CA CYS A 126 10.85 3.01 -7.57
C CYS A 126 11.72 4.21 -7.95
N HIS A 127 12.60 4.03 -8.94
CA HIS A 127 13.58 5.04 -9.37
C HIS A 127 12.93 6.41 -9.65
N LYS A 128 11.82 6.43 -10.40
CA LYS A 128 11.15 7.68 -10.75
C LYS A 128 10.62 8.44 -9.54
N ALA A 129 10.15 7.74 -8.50
CA ALA A 129 9.72 8.37 -7.27
C ALA A 129 10.91 8.86 -6.43
N GLN A 130 12.02 8.11 -6.42
CA GLN A 130 13.26 8.57 -5.79
C GLN A 130 13.77 9.87 -6.45
N GLU A 131 13.80 9.94 -7.79
CA GLU A 131 14.25 11.13 -8.52
C GLU A 131 13.33 12.35 -8.31
N ILE A 132 12.01 12.14 -8.33
CA ILE A 132 11.05 13.27 -8.28
C ILE A 132 10.92 13.85 -6.88
N PHE A 133 11.07 13.03 -5.85
CA PHE A 133 10.86 13.42 -4.45
C PHE A 133 12.15 13.44 -3.62
N ASP A 134 13.29 13.13 -4.22
CA ASP A 134 14.61 13.06 -3.57
C ASP A 134 14.57 12.27 -2.26
N SER A 135 14.03 11.06 -2.34
CA SER A 135 13.76 10.24 -1.16
C SER A 135 14.00 8.77 -1.43
N PHE A 136 14.51 8.07 -0.43
CA PHE A 136 14.77 6.64 -0.48
C PHE A 136 14.07 5.98 0.71
N CYS A 137 13.28 4.95 0.43
CA CYS A 137 12.71 4.10 1.47
C CYS A 137 12.46 2.70 0.93
N GLU A 138 12.38 1.74 1.83
CA GLU A 138 11.90 0.40 1.57
C GLU A 138 10.80 0.06 2.56
N ILE A 139 9.82 -0.73 2.12
CA ILE A 139 8.73 -1.19 2.95
C ILE A 139 8.33 -2.59 2.53
N GLN A 140 7.84 -3.38 3.48
CA GLN A 140 7.27 -4.68 3.14
C GLN A 140 5.91 -4.48 2.48
N VAL A 141 5.73 -5.15 1.35
CA VAL A 141 4.49 -5.13 0.56
C VAL A 141 3.86 -6.51 0.65
N VAL A 142 2.52 -6.59 0.64
CA VAL A 142 1.82 -7.87 0.58
C VAL A 142 2.29 -8.69 -0.63
N PRO A 143 2.22 -10.04 -0.58
CA PRO A 143 2.63 -10.91 -1.68
C PRO A 143 2.01 -10.49 -3.03
N ASP A 144 2.76 -10.60 -4.12
CA ASP A 144 2.34 -10.18 -5.47
C ASP A 144 0.93 -10.68 -5.84
N ALA A 145 0.63 -11.96 -5.56
CA ALA A 145 -0.67 -12.56 -5.84
C ALA A 145 -1.81 -11.90 -5.05
N GLN A 146 -1.58 -11.57 -3.78
CA GLN A 146 -2.56 -10.87 -2.94
C GLN A 146 -2.73 -9.42 -3.39
N LEU A 147 -1.64 -8.74 -3.73
CA LEU A 147 -1.67 -7.34 -4.17
C LEU A 147 -2.50 -7.17 -5.44
N PHE A 148 -2.17 -7.94 -6.47
CA PHE A 148 -2.82 -7.84 -7.76
C PHE A 148 -4.19 -8.53 -7.78
N GLY A 149 -4.37 -9.61 -7.04
CA GLY A 149 -5.68 -10.23 -6.82
C GLY A 149 -6.67 -9.25 -6.19
N GLY A 150 -6.26 -8.54 -5.13
CA GLY A 150 -7.08 -7.50 -4.50
C GLY A 150 -7.41 -6.36 -5.46
N LYS A 151 -6.47 -6.00 -6.35
CA LYS A 151 -6.72 -5.01 -7.41
C LYS A 151 -7.80 -5.47 -8.40
N ILE A 152 -7.77 -6.74 -8.82
CA ILE A 152 -8.75 -7.33 -9.74
C ILE A 152 -10.13 -7.32 -9.10
N VAL A 153 -10.24 -7.76 -7.84
CA VAL A 153 -11.49 -7.73 -7.08
C VAL A 153 -12.05 -6.30 -7.01
N ALA A 154 -11.23 -5.31 -6.63
CA ALA A 154 -11.66 -3.92 -6.57
C ALA A 154 -12.09 -3.36 -7.95
N ALA A 155 -11.41 -3.73 -9.03
CA ALA A 155 -11.78 -3.29 -10.37
C ALA A 155 -13.12 -3.88 -10.83
N LEU A 156 -13.41 -5.14 -10.49
CA LEU A 156 -14.69 -5.79 -10.79
C LEU A 156 -15.83 -5.23 -9.94
N ASP A 157 -15.58 -4.97 -8.66
CA ASP A 157 -16.58 -4.53 -7.70
C ASP A 157 -17.06 -3.09 -7.95
N ARG A 158 -16.14 -2.13 -8.03
CA ARG A 158 -16.48 -0.70 -8.07
C ARG A 158 -16.06 0.04 -9.34
N GLN A 159 -15.30 -0.60 -10.23
CA GLN A 159 -14.93 -0.08 -11.56
C GLN A 159 -14.35 1.34 -11.58
N HIS A 160 -13.66 1.76 -10.50
CA HIS A 160 -13.12 3.11 -10.42
C HIS A 160 -12.02 3.31 -11.50
N PRO A 161 -11.90 4.48 -12.16
CA PRO A 161 -10.95 4.69 -13.26
C PRO A 161 -9.50 4.30 -12.93
N ARG A 162 -9.05 4.57 -11.70
CA ARG A 162 -7.72 4.18 -11.19
C ARG A 162 -7.52 2.67 -11.10
N ASP A 163 -8.59 1.92 -10.84
CA ASP A 163 -8.52 0.47 -10.73
C ASP A 163 -8.40 -0.16 -12.12
N LEU A 164 -9.21 0.30 -13.08
CA LEU A 164 -9.10 -0.09 -14.49
C LEU A 164 -7.73 0.26 -15.08
N PHE A 165 -7.17 1.42 -14.72
CA PHE A 165 -5.82 1.81 -15.12
C PHE A 165 -4.76 0.82 -14.61
N ASP A 166 -4.80 0.48 -13.32
CA ASP A 166 -3.84 -0.44 -12.72
C ASP A 166 -3.99 -1.86 -13.33
N ILE A 167 -5.21 -2.34 -13.59
CA ILE A 167 -5.47 -3.62 -14.28
C ILE A 167 -4.96 -3.64 -15.72
N LYS A 168 -5.17 -2.55 -16.48
CA LYS A 168 -4.61 -2.44 -17.84
C LYS A 168 -3.09 -2.56 -17.82
N LYS A 169 -2.43 -2.01 -16.81
CA LYS A 169 -0.97 -2.12 -16.63
C LYS A 169 -0.53 -3.52 -16.20
N LEU A 170 -1.37 -4.27 -15.47
CA LEU A 170 -1.11 -5.69 -15.18
C LEU A 170 -1.00 -6.54 -16.45
N GLY A 171 -1.86 -6.29 -17.44
CA GLY A 171 -1.78 -6.96 -18.74
C GLY A 171 -0.46 -6.72 -19.50
N GLY A 172 0.28 -5.68 -19.12
CA GLY A 172 1.65 -5.40 -19.59
C GLY A 172 2.74 -6.23 -18.89
N ILE A 173 2.45 -6.83 -17.72
CA ILE A 173 3.30 -7.83 -17.04
C ILE A 173 3.10 -9.20 -17.71
N ARG A 174 3.10 -9.25 -19.04
CA ARG A 174 3.36 -10.49 -19.75
C ARG A 174 4.86 -10.74 -19.65
N LYS A 175 5.30 -11.55 -18.67
CA LYS A 175 6.33 -12.53 -19.05
C LYS A 175 5.71 -13.27 -20.22
N LYS A 176 6.32 -13.24 -21.40
CA LYS A 176 5.90 -14.03 -22.57
C LYS A 176 5.98 -15.52 -22.21
N ARG A 177 5.06 -16.04 -21.40
CA ARG A 177 4.69 -17.44 -21.46
C ARG A 177 3.63 -17.50 -22.53
N LYS A 178 3.97 -18.10 -23.67
CA LYS A 178 2.97 -18.37 -24.70
C LYS A 178 1.88 -19.19 -24.02
N VAL A 179 0.61 -18.88 -24.27
CA VAL A 179 -0.52 -19.68 -23.78
C VAL A 179 -0.33 -21.17 -24.15
N SER A 180 0.36 -21.45 -25.26
CA SER A 180 0.77 -22.80 -25.67
C SER A 180 1.69 -23.53 -24.69
N SER A 181 2.54 -22.84 -23.91
CA SER A 181 3.42 -23.49 -22.93
C SER A 181 2.66 -23.91 -21.67
N ILE A 182 1.60 -23.18 -21.32
CA ILE A 182 0.73 -23.50 -20.19
C ILE A 182 -0.20 -24.67 -20.56
N LEU A 183 -0.71 -24.67 -21.80
CA LEU A 183 -1.56 -25.76 -22.29
C LEU A 183 -0.80 -27.08 -22.44
N SER A 184 0.48 -27.06 -22.84
CA SER A 184 1.31 -28.27 -22.89
C SER A 184 1.59 -28.84 -21.50
N GLU A 185 1.94 -28.00 -20.52
CA GLU A 185 2.15 -28.45 -19.13
C GLU A 185 0.87 -29.00 -18.46
N LEU A 186 -0.31 -28.56 -18.89
CA LEU A 186 -1.59 -29.05 -18.39
C LEU A 186 -2.06 -30.34 -19.08
N LEU A 187 -1.76 -30.49 -20.37
CA LEU A 187 -2.10 -31.70 -21.14
C LEU A 187 -1.16 -32.87 -20.83
N ASP A 188 0.11 -32.61 -20.50
CA ASP A 188 1.07 -33.65 -20.08
C ASP A 188 0.80 -34.20 -18.66
N LYS A 189 -0.20 -33.66 -17.95
CA LYS A 189 -0.57 -34.07 -16.58
C LYS A 189 -1.94 -34.79 -16.49
N THR A 190 -2.53 -35.12 -17.64
CA THR A 190 -3.76 -35.92 -17.79
C THR A 190 -3.48 -37.10 -18.68
#